data_AF-A0A9E0G344-F1
#
_entry.id   AF-A0A9E0G344-F1
#
_cell.length_a   1.000
_cell.length_b   1.000
_cell.length_c   1.000
_cell.angle_alpha   90.00
_cell.angle_beta   90.00
_cell.angle_gamma   90.00
#
_symmetry.space_group_name_H-M   'P 1'
#
loop_
_entity.id
_entity.type
_entity.pdbx_description
1 polymer ?
#
loop_
_entity_poly.entity_id
_entity_poly.type
_entity_poly.pdbx_seq_one_letter_code
_entity_poly.pdbx_strand_id
1 'polypeptide(L)'
;MKNIIMSLGLLLGICLAHADVVTKCNFSESGVTSCQANESAAEVLDVKCQPDALGQTACSGSYTDKVKAQLKMDCKQSKPGDIACNGTTSDGTSFFMSCLKTSTKDVKCAISDNQGESLTMLCALGKNGMPSCFGLDNQGTPHKINCTGKAGESTACITN
;
A
#
# COMPACT_ATOMS: atom_id res chain seq x y z
N MET A 1 -20.22 48.15 -37.38
CA MET A 1 -20.70 47.32 -36.26
C MET A 1 -20.43 45.87 -36.61
N LYS A 2 -19.45 45.24 -35.96
CA LYS A 2 -19.06 43.85 -36.20
C LYS A 2 -19.07 43.18 -34.82
N ASN A 3 -20.08 42.35 -34.58
CA ASN A 3 -20.32 41.72 -33.28
C ASN A 3 -19.20 40.73 -32.98
N ILE A 4 -18.43 41.00 -31.92
CA ILE A 4 -17.49 40.04 -31.35
C ILE A 4 -18.33 39.09 -30.49
N ILE A 5 -18.57 37.87 -30.98
CA ILE A 5 -19.13 36.78 -30.19
C ILE A 5 -18.00 36.29 -29.29
N MET A 6 -18.03 36.71 -28.03
CA MET A 6 -17.15 36.23 -26.98
C MET A 6 -17.69 34.86 -26.53
N SER A 7 -17.21 33.78 -27.17
CA SER A 7 -17.52 32.42 -26.75
C SER A 7 -16.72 32.10 -25.48
N LEU A 8 -17.33 32.43 -24.34
CA LEU A 8 -16.98 31.93 -23.02
C LEU A 8 -17.40 30.45 -22.96
N GLY A 9 -16.45 29.52 -23.01
CA GLY A 9 -16.80 28.11 -23.09
C GLY A 9 -15.69 27.16 -22.65
N LEU A 10 -15.84 26.69 -21.41
CA LEU A 10 -15.28 25.45 -20.86
C LEU A 10 -13.76 25.41 -20.59
N LEU A 11 -13.35 26.08 -19.49
CA LEU A 11 -12.30 25.47 -18.66
C LEU A 11 -12.90 24.18 -18.08
N LEU A 12 -12.64 23.07 -18.75
CA LEU A 12 -12.75 21.74 -18.16
C LEU A 12 -11.73 21.70 -17.02
N GLY A 13 -12.18 22.09 -15.82
CA GLY A 13 -11.50 21.74 -14.59
C GLY A 13 -11.49 20.23 -14.51
N ILE A 14 -10.37 19.64 -14.96
CA ILE A 14 -10.08 18.25 -14.76
C ILE A 14 -9.90 18.13 -13.24
N CYS A 15 -10.98 17.84 -12.52
CA CYS A 15 -10.85 17.31 -11.17
C CYS A 15 -10.06 16.02 -11.34
N LEU A 16 -8.74 16.09 -11.11
CA LEU A 16 -7.93 14.94 -10.80
C LEU A 16 -8.47 14.40 -9.47
N ALA A 17 -9.51 13.58 -9.56
CA ALA A 17 -9.95 12.78 -8.44
C ALA A 17 -8.80 11.81 -8.16
N HIS A 18 -7.96 12.14 -7.18
CA HIS A 18 -7.06 11.16 -6.59
C HIS A 18 -7.97 10.11 -5.98
N ALA A 19 -7.95 8.90 -6.54
CA ALA A 19 -8.80 7.83 -6.08
C ALA A 19 -8.28 7.34 -4.73
N ASP A 20 -9.04 7.59 -3.67
CA ASP A 20 -8.67 7.14 -2.34
C ASP A 20 -8.67 5.60 -2.31
N VAL A 21 -7.51 5.02 -1.96
CA VAL A 21 -7.38 3.59 -1.66
C VAL A 21 -7.63 3.38 -0.17
N VAL A 22 -8.65 2.60 0.18
CA VAL A 22 -9.02 2.24 1.56
C VAL A 22 -8.61 0.81 1.88
N THR A 23 -7.60 0.64 2.73
CA THR A 23 -7.14 -0.68 3.19
C THR A 23 -7.71 -1.02 4.56
N LYS A 24 -8.31 -2.21 4.70
CA LYS A 24 -8.83 -2.80 5.94
C LYS A 24 -8.11 -4.08 6.28
N CYS A 25 -7.56 -4.17 7.49
CA CYS A 25 -6.89 -5.37 7.99
C CYS A 25 -7.59 -5.92 9.25
N ASN A 26 -7.67 -7.25 9.33
CA ASN A 26 -8.13 -8.00 10.49
C ASN A 26 -7.01 -8.89 11.00
N PHE A 27 -6.91 -9.00 12.33
CA PHE A 27 -5.87 -9.77 13.01
C PHE A 27 -6.54 -10.82 13.90
N SER A 28 -6.04 -12.06 13.84
CA SER A 28 -6.50 -13.14 14.71
C SER A 28 -5.53 -13.38 15.86
N GLU A 29 -5.99 -14.07 16.91
CA GLU A 29 -5.16 -14.45 18.07
C GLU A 29 -3.96 -15.33 17.68
N SER A 30 -4.05 -16.09 16.59
CA SER A 30 -2.96 -16.91 16.05
C SER A 30 -1.96 -16.11 15.20
N GLY A 31 -2.12 -14.78 15.09
CA GLY A 31 -1.27 -13.91 14.29
C GLY A 31 -1.57 -13.93 12.78
N VAL A 32 -2.55 -14.71 12.34
CA VAL A 32 -3.05 -14.64 10.95
C VAL A 32 -3.64 -13.27 10.72
N THR A 33 -3.20 -12.63 9.63
CA THR A 33 -3.62 -11.29 9.22
C THR A 33 -4.31 -11.37 7.87
N SER A 34 -5.47 -10.76 7.71
CA SER A 34 -6.15 -10.62 6.42
C SER A 34 -6.35 -9.15 6.11
N CYS A 35 -5.93 -8.69 4.94
CA CYS A 35 -6.04 -7.30 4.51
C CYS A 35 -6.72 -7.20 3.15
N GLN A 36 -7.67 -6.28 3.02
CA GLN A 36 -8.36 -5.95 1.78
C GLN A 36 -8.21 -4.46 1.48
N ALA A 37 -7.91 -4.09 0.25
CA ALA A 37 -7.87 -2.71 -0.18
C ALA A 37 -8.87 -2.46 -1.31
N ASN A 38 -9.58 -1.33 -1.23
CA ASN A 38 -10.52 -0.90 -2.25
C ASN A 38 -10.18 0.50 -2.75
N GLU A 39 -10.15 0.70 -4.06
CA GLU A 39 -10.02 2.00 -4.72
C GLU A 39 -11.37 2.38 -5.33
N SER A 40 -11.99 3.47 -4.88
CA SER A 40 -13.31 3.90 -5.39
C SER A 40 -14.38 2.78 -5.45
N ALA A 41 -14.40 1.91 -4.42
CA ALA A 41 -15.24 0.71 -4.28
C ALA A 41 -14.89 -0.51 -5.16
N ALA A 42 -13.80 -0.48 -5.93
CA ALA A 42 -13.24 -1.65 -6.59
C ALA A 42 -12.17 -2.32 -5.71
N GLU A 43 -12.24 -3.65 -5.52
CA GLU A 43 -11.23 -4.43 -4.80
C GLU A 43 -9.91 -4.45 -5.59
N VAL A 44 -8.87 -3.82 -5.04
CA VAL A 44 -7.52 -3.77 -5.62
C VAL A 44 -6.54 -4.69 -4.92
N LEU A 45 -6.86 -5.14 -3.70
CA LEU A 45 -6.05 -6.10 -2.95
C LEU A 45 -6.94 -6.95 -2.05
N ASP A 46 -6.67 -8.24 -1.99
CA ASP A 46 -7.16 -9.16 -0.95
C ASP A 46 -6.03 -10.12 -0.61
N VAL A 47 -5.47 -10.05 0.58
CA VAL A 47 -4.31 -10.84 0.98
C VAL A 47 -4.49 -11.42 2.38
N LYS A 48 -4.12 -12.67 2.55
CA LYS A 48 -4.05 -13.36 3.84
C LYS A 48 -2.62 -13.79 4.11
N CYS A 49 -2.10 -13.41 5.27
CA CYS A 49 -0.77 -13.70 5.77
C CYS A 49 -0.84 -14.62 6.98
N GLN A 50 -0.07 -15.71 6.94
CA GLN A 50 0.01 -16.71 7.99
C GLN A 50 1.46 -16.86 8.47
N PRO A 51 1.74 -16.52 9.75
CA PRO A 51 3.05 -16.77 10.33
C PRO A 51 3.27 -18.27 10.59
N ASP A 52 4.52 -18.71 10.48
CA ASP A 52 4.99 -20.03 10.90
C ASP A 52 5.75 -19.95 12.23
N ALA A 53 6.08 -21.13 12.78
CA ALA A 53 6.80 -21.23 14.05
C ALA A 53 8.27 -20.76 13.98
N LEU A 54 8.80 -20.52 12.77
CA LEU A 54 10.18 -20.11 12.52
C LEU A 54 10.30 -18.59 12.27
N GLY A 55 9.20 -17.84 12.38
CA GLY A 55 9.19 -16.39 12.17
C GLY A 55 9.14 -15.99 10.69
N GLN A 56 8.78 -16.92 9.79
CA GLN A 56 8.42 -16.60 8.42
C GLN A 56 6.92 -16.38 8.33
N THR A 57 6.49 -15.53 7.41
CA THR A 57 5.08 -15.26 7.16
C THR A 57 4.81 -15.45 5.68
N ALA A 58 3.98 -16.43 5.36
CA ALA A 58 3.52 -16.67 4.00
C ALA A 58 2.21 -15.93 3.76
N CYS A 59 2.16 -15.13 2.72
CA CYS A 59 1.00 -14.35 2.30
C CYS A 59 0.51 -14.82 0.93
N SER A 60 -0.80 -14.92 0.77
CA SER A 60 -1.43 -15.29 -0.50
C SER A 60 -2.76 -14.58 -0.69
N GLY A 61 -3.11 -14.33 -1.95
CA GLY A 61 -4.40 -13.75 -2.31
C GLY A 61 -4.38 -13.20 -3.72
N SER A 62 -4.85 -11.97 -3.90
CA SER A 62 -4.91 -11.32 -5.20
C SER A 62 -4.67 -9.82 -5.14
N TYR A 63 -4.21 -9.28 -6.26
CA TYR A 63 -4.08 -7.86 -6.54
C TYR A 63 -4.75 -7.57 -7.89
N THR A 64 -5.35 -6.39 -8.03
CA THR A 64 -5.99 -5.95 -9.27
C THR A 64 -5.43 -4.58 -9.67
N ASP A 65 -4.77 -4.53 -10.82
CA ASP A 65 -4.49 -3.29 -11.57
C ASP A 65 -5.44 -3.24 -12.79
N LYS A 66 -4.96 -3.70 -13.95
CA LYS A 66 -5.79 -3.87 -15.16
C LYS A 66 -6.53 -5.20 -15.18
N VAL A 67 -5.91 -6.23 -14.61
CA VAL A 67 -6.45 -7.59 -14.50
C VAL A 67 -6.19 -8.12 -13.10
N LYS A 68 -7.09 -8.97 -12.61
CA LYS A 68 -6.90 -9.63 -11.31
C LYS A 68 -5.82 -10.70 -11.43
N ALA A 69 -4.73 -10.53 -10.68
CA ALA A 69 -3.63 -11.48 -10.61
C ALA A 69 -3.57 -12.14 -9.23
N GLN A 70 -3.21 -13.42 -9.19
CA GLN A 70 -2.98 -14.13 -7.93
C GLN A 70 -1.63 -13.72 -7.37
N LEU A 71 -1.58 -13.32 -6.11
CA LEU A 71 -0.38 -12.90 -5.40
C LEU A 71 0.07 -14.00 -4.45
N LYS A 72 1.36 -14.33 -4.47
CA LYS A 72 2.05 -15.06 -3.40
C LYS A 72 3.21 -14.21 -2.91
N MET A 73 3.40 -14.12 -1.60
CA MET A 73 4.45 -13.32 -1.00
C MET A 73 4.98 -14.01 0.26
N ASP A 74 6.29 -14.20 0.34
CA ASP A 74 6.96 -14.77 1.49
C ASP A 74 7.77 -13.70 2.20
N CYS A 75 7.42 -13.46 3.46
CA CYS A 75 8.07 -12.51 4.33
C CYS A 75 8.94 -13.22 5.35
N LYS A 76 10.16 -12.74 5.53
CA LYS A 76 11.10 -13.21 6.55
C LYS A 76 11.52 -12.06 7.45
N GLN A 77 11.59 -12.36 8.74
CA GLN A 77 12.21 -11.46 9.70
C GLN A 77 13.69 -11.78 9.82
N SER A 78 14.57 -10.91 9.32
CA SER A 78 16.02 -11.15 9.37
C SER A 78 16.63 -10.79 10.73
N LYS A 79 16.05 -9.81 11.42
CA LYS A 79 16.38 -9.40 12.80
C LYS A 79 15.18 -8.69 13.44
N PRO A 80 15.16 -8.49 14.77
CA PRO A 80 14.09 -7.76 15.44
C PRO A 80 13.83 -6.38 14.79
N GLY A 81 12.62 -6.18 14.25
CA GLY A 81 12.24 -4.93 13.58
C GLY A 81 12.50 -4.85 12.07
N ASP A 82 13.06 -5.90 11.45
CA ASP A 82 13.34 -5.95 10.02
C ASP A 82 12.52 -7.03 9.33
N ILE A 83 11.72 -6.65 8.34
CA ILE A 83 10.94 -7.57 7.52
C ILE A 83 11.30 -7.40 6.05
N ALA A 84 11.60 -8.52 5.38
CA ALA A 84 11.81 -8.55 3.95
C ALA A 84 10.82 -9.53 3.32
N CYS A 85 10.05 -9.07 2.36
CA CYS A 85 9.06 -9.84 1.63
C CYS A 85 9.44 -9.93 0.16
N ASN A 86 9.29 -11.11 -0.42
CA ASN A 86 9.41 -11.34 -1.85
C ASN A 86 8.10 -11.93 -2.33
N GLY A 87 7.56 -11.41 -3.42
CA GLY A 87 6.33 -11.93 -3.99
C GLY A 87 6.38 -12.08 -5.48
N THR A 88 5.45 -12.88 -6.01
CA THR A 88 5.24 -13.06 -7.44
C THR A 88 3.75 -13.15 -7.70
N THR A 89 3.30 -12.45 -8.72
CA THR A 89 1.93 -12.52 -9.22
C THR A 89 1.83 -13.48 -10.41
N SER A 90 0.62 -14.00 -10.66
CA SER A 90 0.36 -14.94 -11.75
C SER A 90 0.59 -14.37 -13.15
N ASP A 91 0.66 -13.05 -13.29
CA ASP A 91 1.01 -12.36 -14.54
C ASP A 91 2.53 -12.24 -14.77
N GLY A 92 3.34 -12.73 -13.83
CA GLY A 92 4.81 -12.72 -13.91
C GLY A 92 5.48 -11.52 -13.24
N THR A 93 4.71 -10.58 -12.68
CA THR A 93 5.29 -9.47 -11.92
C THR A 93 5.87 -10.01 -10.61
N SER A 94 7.10 -9.61 -10.29
CA SER A 94 7.75 -9.97 -9.03
C SER A 94 7.98 -8.72 -8.20
N PHE A 95 7.70 -8.82 -6.91
CA PHE A 95 7.75 -7.69 -5.97
C PHE A 95 8.74 -7.98 -4.86
N PHE A 96 9.42 -6.94 -4.43
CA PHE A 96 10.30 -6.94 -3.27
C PHE A 96 9.87 -5.82 -2.33
N MET A 97 9.76 -6.14 -1.04
CA MET A 97 9.56 -5.15 0.01
C MET A 97 10.56 -5.40 1.12
N SER A 98 11.23 -4.35 1.59
CA SER A 98 12.09 -4.41 2.76
C SER A 98 11.75 -3.25 3.68
N CYS A 99 11.24 -3.55 4.87
CA CYS A 99 10.96 -2.58 5.91
C CYS A 99 11.92 -2.76 7.09
N LEU A 100 12.52 -1.65 7.52
CA LEU A 100 13.54 -1.60 8.54
C LEU A 100 13.12 -0.60 9.62
N LYS A 101 13.04 -1.06 10.86
CA LYS A 101 12.78 -0.17 11.99
C LYS A 101 13.99 0.72 12.24
N THR A 102 13.85 2.02 11.99
CA THR A 102 14.96 2.99 12.11
C THR A 102 15.00 3.66 13.48
N SER A 103 13.89 3.66 14.21
CA SER A 103 13.80 4.16 15.59
C SER A 103 12.72 3.41 16.37
N THR A 104 12.47 3.76 17.63
CA THR A 104 11.35 3.18 18.39
C THR A 104 9.99 3.46 17.76
N LYS A 105 9.87 4.53 16.96
CA LYS A 105 8.64 5.01 16.34
C LYS A 105 8.66 5.02 14.82
N ASP A 106 9.82 4.85 14.18
CA ASP A 106 9.94 5.02 12.74
C ASP A 106 10.32 3.72 12.03
N VAL A 107 9.71 3.50 10.87
CA VAL A 107 9.96 2.39 9.96
C VAL A 107 10.21 2.94 8.57
N LYS A 108 11.29 2.50 7.92
CA LYS A 108 11.57 2.81 6.52
C LYS A 108 11.32 1.58 5.67
N CYS A 109 10.49 1.70 4.64
CA CYS A 109 10.22 0.63 3.68
C CYS A 109 10.77 1.01 2.30
N ALA A 110 11.37 0.05 1.61
CA ALA A 110 11.64 0.12 0.18
C ALA A 110 10.81 -0.96 -0.50
N ILE A 111 10.04 -0.57 -1.51
CA ILE A 111 9.20 -1.45 -2.32
C ILE A 111 9.64 -1.30 -3.76
N SER A 112 9.75 -2.40 -4.49
CA SER A 112 10.06 -2.38 -5.92
C SER A 112 9.48 -3.60 -6.62
N ASP A 113 9.35 -3.52 -7.94
CA ASP A 113 9.01 -4.66 -8.77
C ASP A 113 10.06 -4.94 -9.87
N ASN A 114 9.82 -5.98 -10.65
CA ASN A 114 10.65 -6.34 -11.81
C ASN A 114 10.28 -5.56 -13.10
N GLN A 115 9.31 -4.66 -13.05
CA GLN A 115 8.94 -3.75 -14.15
C GLN A 115 9.65 -2.39 -14.04
N GLY A 116 10.36 -2.16 -12.94
CA GLY A 116 11.16 -0.96 -12.70
C GLY A 116 10.44 0.08 -11.85
N GLU A 117 9.25 -0.22 -11.34
CA GLU A 117 8.53 0.63 -10.39
C GLU A 117 9.14 0.46 -9.00
N SER A 118 9.24 1.56 -8.25
CA SER A 118 9.67 1.50 -6.87
C SER A 118 9.10 2.65 -6.06
N LEU A 119 8.98 2.42 -4.74
CA LEU A 119 8.48 3.36 -3.76
C LEU A 119 9.34 3.24 -2.50
N THR A 120 9.94 4.35 -2.06
CA THR A 120 10.58 4.42 -0.75
C THR A 120 9.66 5.14 0.21
N MET A 121 9.25 4.49 1.30
CA MET A 121 8.38 5.06 2.32
C MET A 121 9.11 5.23 3.66
N LEU A 122 8.76 6.30 4.36
CA LEU A 122 9.10 6.54 5.77
C LEU A 122 7.79 6.64 6.55
N CYS A 123 7.59 5.75 7.50
CA CYS A 123 6.40 5.64 8.32
C CYS A 123 6.72 5.97 9.78
N ALA A 124 5.96 6.90 10.36
CA ALA A 124 5.93 7.15 11.78
C ALA A 124 4.75 6.40 12.42
N LEU A 125 5.02 5.56 13.41
CA LEU A 125 4.01 4.88 14.21
C LEU A 125 3.38 5.89 15.20
N GLY A 126 2.12 6.22 14.97
CA GLY A 126 1.35 7.13 15.81
C GLY A 126 0.99 6.56 17.19
N LYS A 127 0.32 7.36 18.02
CA LYS A 127 -0.05 7.04 19.42
C LYS A 127 -0.87 5.74 19.58
N ASN A 128 -1.52 5.26 18.52
CA ASN A 128 -2.33 4.03 18.52
C ASN A 128 -1.66 2.89 17.74
N GLY A 129 -0.37 3.00 17.43
CA GLY A 129 0.35 2.03 16.59
C GLY A 129 0.03 2.13 15.08
N MET A 130 -0.80 3.09 14.68
CA MET A 130 -1.17 3.31 13.27
C MET A 130 -0.06 4.08 12.54
N PRO A 131 0.40 3.61 11.38
CA PRO A 131 1.44 4.31 10.63
C PRO A 131 0.88 5.53 9.89
N SER A 132 1.63 6.63 9.92
CA SER A 132 1.53 7.72 8.94
C SER A 132 2.80 7.68 8.11
N CYS A 133 2.66 7.41 6.81
CA CYS A 133 3.77 7.23 5.90
C CYS A 133 3.82 8.35 4.86
N PHE A 134 5.04 8.73 4.50
CA PHE A 134 5.34 9.52 3.33
C PHE A 134 6.32 8.74 2.46
N GLY A 135 6.10 8.70 1.15
CA GLY A 135 7.01 8.05 0.23
C GLY A 135 7.21 8.81 -1.07
N LEU A 136 8.25 8.42 -1.80
CA LEU A 136 8.57 8.90 -3.13
C LEU A 136 8.71 7.70 -4.06
N ASP A 137 8.08 7.76 -5.23
CA ASP A 137 8.33 6.78 -6.28
C ASP A 137 9.62 7.07 -7.05
N ASN A 138 9.97 6.20 -8.00
CA ASN A 138 11.14 6.36 -8.88
C ASN A 138 11.08 7.60 -9.80
N GLN A 139 9.92 8.24 -9.96
CA GLN A 139 9.74 9.50 -10.70
C GLN A 139 9.84 10.72 -9.77
N GLY A 140 9.93 10.50 -8.46
CA GLY A 140 9.92 11.56 -7.45
C GLY A 140 8.51 12.05 -7.10
N THR A 141 7.46 11.36 -7.53
CA THR A 141 6.08 11.68 -7.15
C THR A 141 5.88 11.37 -5.67
N PRO A 142 5.34 12.31 -4.88
CA PRO A 142 5.06 12.07 -3.48
C PRO A 142 3.78 11.26 -3.29
N HIS A 143 3.84 10.32 -2.36
CA HIS A 143 2.71 9.50 -1.92
C HIS A 143 2.58 9.61 -0.40
N LYS A 144 1.36 9.72 0.13
CA LYS A 144 1.09 9.77 1.57
C LYS A 144 0.11 8.68 1.94
N ILE A 145 0.42 7.92 2.99
CA ILE A 145 -0.49 6.94 3.57
C ILE A 145 -0.85 7.43 4.98
N ASN A 146 -2.13 7.68 5.23
CA ASN A 146 -2.61 8.03 6.56
C ASN A 146 -3.59 6.98 7.05
N CYS A 147 -3.20 6.25 8.09
CA CYS A 147 -4.04 5.24 8.71
C CYS A 147 -4.79 5.81 9.92
N THR A 148 -6.08 5.52 10.00
CA THR A 148 -6.95 5.79 11.14
C THR A 148 -7.44 4.48 11.76
N GLY A 149 -7.50 4.41 13.09
CA GLY A 149 -7.91 3.21 13.82
C GLY A 149 -7.20 3.04 15.16
N LYS A 150 -7.44 1.90 15.80
CA LYS A 150 -6.72 1.42 16.99
C LYS A 150 -6.02 0.10 16.67
N ALA A 151 -4.83 -0.12 17.24
CA ALA A 151 -4.15 -1.41 17.14
C ALA A 151 -5.06 -2.54 17.61
N GLY A 152 -5.19 -3.61 16.81
CA GLY A 152 -6.07 -4.74 17.09
C GLY A 152 -7.53 -4.58 16.63
N GLU A 153 -7.90 -3.45 16.04
CA GLU A 153 -9.21 -3.21 15.40
C GLU A 153 -9.05 -3.03 13.88
N SER A 154 -10.16 -3.11 13.14
CA SER A 154 -10.16 -2.81 11.70
C SER A 154 -9.63 -1.38 11.46
N THR A 155 -8.50 -1.30 10.79
CA THR A 155 -7.81 -0.05 10.45
C THR A 155 -8.24 0.39 9.04
N ALA A 156 -8.39 1.70 8.79
CA ALA A 156 -8.58 2.24 7.44
C ALA A 156 -7.43 3.17 7.10
N CYS A 157 -6.67 2.86 6.04
CA CYS A 157 -5.61 3.73 5.51
C CYS A 157 -6.07 4.39 4.22
N ILE A 158 -5.80 5.69 4.06
CA ILE A 158 -6.05 6.46 2.84
C ILE A 158 -4.69 6.77 2.20
N THR A 159 -4.57 6.53 0.89
CA THR A 159 -3.37 6.85 0.10
C THR A 159 -3.67 7.97 -0.90
N ASN A 160 -2.83 9.01 -0.96
CA ASN A 160 -2.96 10.21 -1.81
C ASN A 160 -1.63 10.66 -2.40
#